data_AF-A0A2V8ILE3-F1
#
_entry.id   AF-A0A2V8ILE3-F1
#
_cell.length_a   1.000
_cell.length_b   1.000
_cell.length_c   1.000
_cell.angle_alpha   90.00
_cell.angle_beta   90.00
_cell.angle_gamma   90.00
#
_symmetry.space_group_name_H-M   'P 1'
#
loop_
_entity.id
_entity.type
_entity.pdbx_description
1 polymer ?
#
loop_
_entity_poly.entity_id
_entity_poly.type
_entity_poly.pdbx_seq_one_letter_code
_entity_poly.pdbx_strand_id
1 'polypeptide(L)'
;MRARVISALLLLAPACSGPPRPTISIDGDSIKTHIQKLASDEMQGRAPGGKGEELATTYISDFFKSIGLETQLQPVPMVGLTSTAPRLELTGKRGKTTLKYGDDFVAWSKQEKDHVSANGELVFCGYGVVAPEYEWNDFKTDVKGKIIVVLINDPQLADQTKFGGKAMTYYGRWTYKLEEAARQGAAGALIIHETEFASYPWEVVRGSWSGEQFDIVRPDKGASTVPIQGWITRNVASAIFKSAGLDFEDMKKKALGQDFKPVPLGLTASVDINNEMRRVDSKNVIGVLEGSEKPGEYVIFTAHWDHLGIGEEQNGENIYHGAVDNASGVASMMEIARAAAKLQPRPKRSLVFMAVTGEEQGLLGSDYYADNPIFPLNKTLANINIDGANVYGRTDNHIEVIGYGYTTLEDILKEVAAQQERTVVPDQAPEAGHYFRSDQFSFAKKGVPALYTKSVTSEDYKEYTAKRYHKPSDKFDPSWDMKAAALDAGALVQVALMVVNSDRWPEWKPGTEFRAIREESLKK
;
A
#
# COMPACT_ATOMS: atom_id res chain seq x y z
N MET A 1 44.90 61.72 -31.51
CA MET A 1 44.06 60.59 -31.06
C MET A 1 44.92 59.34 -31.03
N ARG A 2 45.29 58.84 -29.84
CA ARG A 2 45.97 57.55 -29.65
C ARG A 2 44.99 56.66 -28.88
N ALA A 3 44.40 55.68 -29.54
CA ALA A 3 43.49 54.72 -28.93
C ALA A 3 44.32 53.63 -28.22
N ARG A 4 44.18 53.53 -26.90
CA ARG A 4 44.71 52.43 -26.09
C ARG A 4 43.72 51.27 -26.14
N VAL A 5 44.14 50.12 -26.66
CA VAL A 5 43.40 48.86 -26.56
C VAL A 5 43.69 48.28 -25.18
N ILE A 6 42.67 48.20 -24.33
CA ILE A 6 42.72 47.50 -23.04
C ILE A 6 42.28 46.06 -23.30
N SER A 7 43.21 45.09 -23.19
CA SER A 7 42.87 43.67 -23.13
C SER A 7 42.31 43.35 -21.74
N ALA A 8 41.04 42.99 -21.68
CA ALA A 8 40.44 42.42 -20.47
C ALA A 8 40.81 40.94 -20.39
N LEU A 9 41.63 40.58 -19.39
CA LEU A 9 41.90 39.20 -19.02
C LEU A 9 40.64 38.66 -18.30
N LEU A 10 39.89 37.76 -18.94
CA LEU A 10 38.84 36.98 -18.27
C LEU A 10 39.52 35.93 -17.37
N LEU A 11 39.50 36.15 -16.06
CA LEU A 11 39.78 35.12 -15.07
C LEU A 11 38.57 34.17 -14.99
N LEU A 12 38.68 33.00 -15.61
CA LEU A 12 37.78 31.87 -15.37
C LEU A 12 37.98 31.39 -13.93
N ALA A 13 37.00 31.67 -13.07
CA ALA A 13 36.92 31.04 -11.75
C ALA A 13 36.70 29.53 -11.95
N PRO A 14 37.44 28.65 -11.27
CA PRO A 14 37.18 27.22 -11.33
C PRO A 14 35.79 26.97 -10.74
N ALA A 15 34.90 26.36 -11.53
CA ALA A 15 33.67 25.81 -11.01
C ALA A 15 34.04 24.83 -9.88
N CYS A 16 33.60 25.12 -8.66
CA CYS A 16 33.71 24.20 -7.55
C CYS A 16 32.84 22.98 -7.87
N SER A 17 33.41 21.99 -8.54
CA SER A 17 32.89 20.64 -8.52
C SER A 17 32.89 20.19 -7.07
N GLY A 18 31.70 20.01 -6.47
CA GLY A 18 31.59 19.41 -5.14
C GLY A 18 32.32 18.06 -5.09
N PRO A 19 32.57 17.52 -3.89
CA PRO A 19 33.22 16.22 -3.76
C PRO A 19 32.49 15.17 -4.61
N PRO A 20 33.20 14.30 -5.34
CA PRO A 20 32.58 13.26 -6.14
C PRO A 20 31.66 12.42 -5.26
N ARG A 21 30.39 12.29 -5.67
CA ARG A 21 29.42 11.45 -4.96
C ARG A 21 29.93 10.00 -5.02
N PRO A 22 29.87 9.22 -3.92
CA PRO A 22 30.27 7.81 -3.96
C PRO A 22 29.47 7.09 -5.04
N THR A 23 30.14 6.51 -6.03
CA THR A 23 29.46 5.73 -7.07
C THR A 23 29.06 4.38 -6.48
N ILE A 24 27.79 4.23 -6.15
CA ILE A 24 27.24 2.94 -5.70
C ILE A 24 26.89 2.11 -6.93
N SER A 25 27.42 0.88 -6.98
CA SER A 25 27.16 -0.05 -8.08
C SER A 25 26.29 -1.20 -7.58
N ILE A 26 25.15 -1.35 -8.24
CA ILE A 26 24.20 -2.44 -8.04
C ILE A 26 24.48 -3.53 -9.05
N ASP A 27 24.61 -4.77 -8.58
CA ASP A 27 24.87 -5.93 -9.41
C ASP A 27 23.56 -6.62 -9.80
N GLY A 28 23.19 -6.51 -11.08
CA GLY A 28 22.00 -7.17 -11.61
C GLY A 28 22.06 -8.70 -11.55
N ASP A 29 23.23 -9.31 -11.69
CA ASP A 29 23.35 -10.77 -11.62
C ASP A 29 23.15 -11.29 -10.19
N SER A 30 23.56 -10.49 -9.19
CA SER A 30 23.25 -10.73 -7.78
C SER A 30 21.73 -10.71 -7.54
N ILE A 31 21.03 -9.69 -8.05
CA ILE A 31 19.55 -9.61 -7.98
C ILE A 31 18.93 -10.86 -8.60
N LYS A 32 19.34 -11.23 -9.82
CA LYS A 32 18.82 -12.41 -10.53
C LYS A 32 19.01 -13.71 -9.72
N THR A 33 20.17 -13.86 -9.09
CA THR A 33 20.49 -15.02 -8.25
C THR A 33 19.58 -15.11 -7.02
N HIS A 34 19.34 -13.98 -6.36
CA HIS A 34 18.40 -13.92 -5.23
C HIS A 34 16.97 -14.27 -5.66
N ILE A 35 16.51 -13.77 -6.81
CA ILE A 35 15.19 -14.11 -7.36
C ILE A 35 15.08 -15.61 -7.61
N GLN A 36 16.08 -16.21 -8.27
CA GLN A 36 16.09 -17.64 -8.56
C GLN A 36 15.93 -18.49 -7.29
N LYS A 37 16.59 -18.10 -6.18
CA LYS A 37 16.49 -18.84 -4.91
C LYS A 37 15.14 -18.62 -4.25
N LEU A 38 14.71 -17.36 -4.11
CA LEU A 38 13.45 -17.01 -3.44
C LEU A 38 12.24 -17.57 -4.18
N ALA A 39 12.26 -17.60 -5.51
CA ALA A 39 11.18 -18.13 -6.36
C ALA A 39 11.38 -19.60 -6.78
N SER A 40 12.15 -20.38 -6.01
CA SER A 40 12.33 -21.82 -6.28
C SER A 40 11.18 -22.67 -5.74
N ASP A 41 10.97 -23.86 -6.29
CA ASP A 41 9.97 -24.83 -5.79
C ASP A 41 10.17 -25.16 -4.29
N GLU A 42 11.42 -25.15 -3.83
CA GLU A 42 11.79 -25.39 -2.42
C GLU A 42 11.12 -24.38 -1.47
N MET A 43 10.94 -23.14 -1.94
CA MET A 43 10.33 -22.04 -1.18
C MET A 43 8.80 -22.13 -1.14
N GLN A 44 8.18 -23.05 -1.89
CA GLN A 44 6.74 -23.34 -1.85
C GLN A 44 5.85 -22.09 -1.92
N GLY A 45 6.26 -21.07 -2.67
CA GLY A 45 5.52 -19.81 -2.82
C GLY A 45 5.45 -18.92 -1.57
N ARG A 46 6.21 -19.24 -0.51
CA ARG A 46 6.45 -18.35 0.65
C ARG A 46 5.19 -17.80 1.33
N ALA A 47 4.11 -18.58 1.41
CA ALA A 47 2.93 -18.17 2.18
C ALA A 47 3.27 -18.05 3.69
N PRO A 48 2.70 -17.04 4.40
CA PRO A 48 2.89 -16.90 5.84
C PRO A 48 2.44 -18.14 6.62
N GLY A 49 3.22 -18.52 7.64
CA GLY A 49 2.97 -19.69 8.48
C GLY A 49 3.31 -21.05 7.86
N GLY A 50 3.87 -21.07 6.65
CA GLY A 50 4.30 -22.29 5.95
C GLY A 50 5.81 -22.56 6.02
N LYS A 51 6.24 -23.69 5.49
CA LYS A 51 7.68 -24.03 5.34
C LYS A 51 8.43 -23.00 4.48
N GLY A 52 7.76 -22.47 3.46
CA GLY A 52 8.31 -21.43 2.58
C GLY A 52 8.75 -20.16 3.32
N GLU A 53 7.97 -19.74 4.33
CA GLU A 53 8.33 -18.62 5.20
C GLU A 53 9.65 -18.89 5.93
N GLU A 54 9.79 -20.06 6.57
CA GLU A 54 10.99 -20.39 7.34
C GLU A 54 12.25 -20.31 6.47
N LEU A 55 12.18 -20.88 5.26
CA LEU A 55 13.27 -20.86 4.31
C LEU A 55 13.59 -19.45 3.79
N ALA A 56 12.57 -18.69 3.41
CA ALA A 56 12.75 -17.33 2.88
C ALA A 56 13.31 -16.38 3.95
N THR A 57 12.71 -16.39 5.14
CA THR A 57 13.13 -15.50 6.24
C THR A 57 14.53 -15.85 6.74
N THR A 58 14.90 -17.14 6.79
CA THR A 58 16.27 -17.58 7.10
C THR A 58 17.25 -17.11 6.04
N TYR A 59 16.93 -17.30 4.75
CA TYR A 59 17.79 -16.89 3.64
C TYR A 59 18.08 -15.38 3.66
N ILE A 60 17.05 -14.56 3.84
CA ILE A 60 17.19 -13.08 3.92
C ILE A 60 17.99 -12.69 5.16
N SER A 61 17.67 -13.29 6.32
CA SER A 61 18.35 -13.00 7.59
C SER A 61 19.84 -13.31 7.53
N ASP A 62 20.19 -14.48 6.99
CA ASP A 62 21.58 -14.93 6.88
C ASP A 62 22.36 -14.11 5.86
N PHE A 63 21.71 -13.69 4.77
CA PHE A 63 22.31 -12.75 3.84
C PHE A 63 22.64 -11.42 4.54
N PHE A 64 21.70 -10.80 5.25
CA PHE A 64 21.94 -9.55 5.99
C PHE A 64 23.09 -9.68 6.99
N LYS A 65 23.16 -10.80 7.74
CA LYS A 65 24.29 -11.08 8.65
C LYS A 65 25.62 -11.20 7.89
N SER A 66 25.61 -11.88 6.73
CA SER A 66 26.83 -12.13 5.94
C SER A 66 27.47 -10.86 5.39
N ILE A 67 26.69 -9.80 5.16
CA ILE A 67 27.16 -8.48 4.73
C ILE A 67 27.41 -7.53 5.91
N GLY A 68 27.30 -8.02 7.14
CA GLY A 68 27.66 -7.29 8.37
C GLY A 68 26.59 -6.35 8.91
N LEU A 69 25.31 -6.53 8.54
CA LEU A 69 24.21 -5.77 9.14
C LEU A 69 23.82 -6.34 10.50
N GLU A 70 23.33 -5.47 11.38
CA GLU A 70 22.63 -5.91 12.60
C GLU A 70 21.26 -6.46 12.21
N THR A 71 21.06 -7.76 12.43
CA THR A 71 19.87 -8.45 11.95
C THR A 71 18.97 -8.88 13.10
N GLN A 72 17.67 -8.58 12.99
CA GLN A 72 16.65 -9.01 13.93
C GLN A 72 15.35 -9.40 13.23
N LEU A 73 14.50 -10.16 13.93
CA LEU A 73 13.16 -10.53 13.47
C LEU A 73 12.14 -9.80 14.33
N GLN A 74 11.10 -9.25 13.69
CA GLN A 74 9.93 -8.74 14.40
C GLN A 74 8.79 -9.74 14.26
N PRO A 75 8.31 -10.37 15.34
CA PRO A 75 7.11 -11.19 15.29
C PRO A 75 5.90 -10.38 14.83
N VAL A 76 5.13 -10.94 13.91
CA VAL A 76 3.87 -10.39 13.42
C VAL A 76 2.79 -11.45 13.66
N PRO A 77 2.15 -11.42 14.85
CA PRO A 77 1.07 -12.36 15.15
C PRO A 77 -0.14 -12.03 14.28
N MET A 78 -0.65 -13.03 13.57
CA MET A 78 -1.81 -12.94 12.69
C MET A 78 -2.91 -13.91 13.11
N VAL A 79 -4.12 -13.61 12.66
CA VAL A 79 -5.28 -14.49 12.75
C VAL A 79 -5.83 -14.69 11.33
N GLY A 80 -5.99 -15.94 10.93
CA GLY A 80 -6.78 -16.32 9.77
C GLY A 80 -8.25 -16.40 10.18
N LEU A 81 -9.12 -15.69 9.47
CA LEU A 81 -10.56 -15.57 9.68
C LEU A 81 -11.28 -16.05 8.44
N THR A 82 -12.08 -17.11 8.57
CA THR A 82 -13.04 -17.52 7.53
C THR A 82 -14.42 -17.10 7.99
N SER A 83 -14.92 -16.00 7.44
CA SER A 83 -16.25 -15.48 7.74
C SER A 83 -17.30 -16.12 6.84
N THR A 84 -18.38 -16.62 7.43
CA THR A 84 -19.61 -16.97 6.70
C THR A 84 -20.72 -16.04 7.14
N ALA A 85 -21.42 -15.43 6.17
CA ALA A 85 -22.56 -14.55 6.43
C ALA A 85 -23.86 -15.23 5.96
N PRO A 86 -24.43 -16.16 6.74
CA PRO A 86 -25.60 -16.93 6.33
C PRO A 86 -26.86 -16.06 6.13
N ARG A 87 -26.86 -14.83 6.66
CA ARG A 87 -28.03 -13.97 6.63
C ARG A 87 -27.67 -12.49 6.56
N LEU A 88 -28.27 -11.81 5.58
CA LEU A 88 -28.51 -10.38 5.61
C LEU A 88 -29.99 -10.14 5.24
N GLU A 89 -30.78 -9.71 6.21
CA GLU A 89 -32.21 -9.44 6.06
C GLU A 89 -32.50 -7.94 6.21
N LEU A 90 -33.24 -7.40 5.25
CA LEU A 90 -33.75 -6.04 5.26
C LEU A 90 -35.22 -6.06 5.68
N THR A 91 -35.57 -5.29 6.70
CA THR A 91 -36.96 -5.13 7.17
C THR A 91 -37.40 -3.68 7.01
N GLY A 92 -38.54 -3.46 6.37
CA GLY A 92 -39.17 -2.14 6.23
C GLY A 92 -40.68 -2.22 6.26
N LYS A 93 -41.35 -1.08 6.03
CA LYS A 93 -42.83 -1.00 6.03
C LYS A 93 -43.51 -1.94 5.02
N ARG A 94 -42.80 -2.31 3.95
CA ARG A 94 -43.28 -3.19 2.87
C ARG A 94 -43.01 -4.68 3.12
N GLY A 95 -42.44 -5.04 4.27
CA GLY A 95 -42.12 -6.41 4.64
C GLY A 95 -40.62 -6.66 4.74
N LYS A 96 -40.24 -7.92 4.58
CA LYS A 96 -38.87 -8.42 4.74
C LYS A 96 -38.29 -8.87 3.41
N THR A 97 -36.99 -8.69 3.23
CA THR A 97 -36.24 -9.14 2.06
C THR A 97 -34.91 -9.73 2.52
N THR A 98 -34.66 -10.99 2.17
CA THR A 98 -33.38 -11.65 2.42
C THR A 98 -32.50 -11.51 1.19
N LEU A 99 -31.28 -11.00 1.38
CA LEU A 99 -30.29 -10.90 0.30
C LEU A 99 -29.58 -12.25 0.12
N LYS A 100 -29.16 -12.53 -1.11
CA LYS A 100 -28.39 -13.73 -1.45
C LYS A 100 -26.89 -13.47 -1.27
N TYR A 101 -26.23 -14.25 -0.43
CA TYR A 101 -24.79 -14.17 -0.28
C TYR A 101 -24.09 -14.43 -1.62
N GLY A 102 -23.04 -13.67 -1.90
CA GLY A 102 -22.26 -13.72 -3.14
C GLY A 102 -22.92 -13.01 -4.32
N ASP A 103 -24.22 -13.17 -4.52
CA ASP A 103 -24.94 -12.53 -5.64
C ASP A 103 -25.36 -11.08 -5.33
N ASP A 104 -25.88 -10.85 -4.12
CA ASP A 104 -26.42 -9.56 -3.69
C ASP A 104 -25.46 -8.82 -2.76
N PHE A 105 -24.74 -9.56 -1.90
CA PHE A 105 -23.84 -9.01 -0.89
C PHE A 105 -22.70 -9.96 -0.52
N VAL A 106 -21.63 -9.41 0.05
CA VAL A 106 -20.64 -10.14 0.86
C VAL A 106 -20.46 -9.41 2.19
N ALA A 107 -20.20 -10.14 3.27
CA ALA A 107 -19.97 -9.56 4.59
C ALA A 107 -19.01 -10.41 5.42
N TRP A 108 -18.19 -9.75 6.23
CA TRP A 108 -17.20 -10.36 7.12
C TRP A 108 -17.03 -9.54 8.40
N SER A 109 -16.30 -10.08 9.37
CA SER A 109 -15.93 -9.40 10.60
C SER A 109 -14.47 -9.65 10.95
N LYS A 110 -13.76 -8.57 11.28
CA LYS A 110 -12.39 -8.62 11.83
C LYS A 110 -12.37 -8.79 13.36
N GLN A 111 -13.54 -8.86 14.01
CA GLN A 111 -13.59 -9.15 15.45
C GLN A 111 -13.35 -10.63 15.69
N GLU A 112 -12.42 -10.95 16.57
CA GLU A 112 -12.08 -12.33 16.90
C GLU A 112 -13.11 -12.96 17.84
N LYS A 113 -14.31 -13.22 17.30
CA LYS A 113 -15.45 -13.85 17.96
C LYS A 113 -16.05 -14.88 17.01
N ASP A 114 -16.41 -16.04 17.52
CA ASP A 114 -17.05 -17.12 16.73
C ASP A 114 -18.34 -16.66 16.05
N HIS A 115 -19.07 -15.73 16.67
CA HIS A 115 -20.28 -15.14 16.12
C HIS A 115 -20.31 -13.63 16.36
N VAL A 116 -20.65 -12.88 15.31
CA VAL A 116 -20.84 -11.43 15.33
C VAL A 116 -22.14 -11.11 14.60
N SER A 117 -22.97 -10.27 15.21
CA SER A 117 -24.22 -9.83 14.59
C SER A 117 -24.45 -8.35 14.81
N ALA A 118 -25.22 -7.76 13.89
CA ALA A 118 -25.72 -6.40 14.03
C ALA A 118 -27.18 -6.35 13.59
N ASN A 119 -27.97 -5.56 14.32
CA ASN A 119 -29.32 -5.19 13.95
C ASN A 119 -29.44 -3.67 14.09
N GLY A 120 -29.54 -2.97 12.96
CA GLY A 120 -29.44 -1.52 12.96
C GLY A 120 -30.20 -0.88 11.79
N GLU A 121 -30.63 0.36 12.00
CA GLU A 121 -31.20 1.18 10.94
C GLU A 121 -30.18 1.41 9.83
N LEU A 122 -30.64 1.35 8.58
CA LEU A 122 -29.84 1.72 7.42
C LEU A 122 -29.81 3.23 7.24
N VAL A 123 -28.62 3.80 7.15
CA VAL A 123 -28.39 5.22 6.89
C VAL A 123 -27.42 5.40 5.75
N PHE A 124 -27.85 6.09 4.70
CA PHE A 124 -26.95 6.48 3.61
C PHE A 124 -26.07 7.66 4.04
N CYS A 125 -24.75 7.45 4.05
CA CYS A 125 -23.78 8.43 4.52
C CYS A 125 -22.91 8.97 3.38
N GLY A 126 -23.48 9.10 2.17
CA GLY A 126 -22.75 9.66 1.03
C GLY A 126 -21.52 8.84 0.68
N TYR A 127 -20.36 9.48 0.70
CA TYR A 127 -19.07 8.82 0.48
C TYR A 127 -18.43 8.33 1.79
N GLY A 128 -19.02 8.58 2.96
CA GLY A 128 -18.48 8.18 4.25
C GLY A 128 -17.13 8.84 4.56
N VAL A 129 -16.97 10.12 4.18
CA VAL A 129 -15.71 10.86 4.28
C VAL A 129 -15.72 11.92 5.38
N VAL A 130 -14.61 11.99 6.12
CA VAL A 130 -14.25 13.12 6.98
C VAL A 130 -12.88 13.64 6.54
N ALA A 131 -12.87 14.76 5.81
CA ALA A 131 -11.68 15.40 5.26
C ALA A 131 -11.65 16.89 5.65
N PRO A 132 -11.11 17.22 6.84
CA PRO A 132 -11.09 18.59 7.37
C PRO A 132 -10.39 19.60 6.45
N GLU A 133 -9.36 19.19 5.73
CA GLU A 133 -8.61 20.01 4.77
C GLU A 133 -9.48 20.47 3.57
N TYR A 134 -10.59 19.79 3.31
CA TYR A 134 -11.57 20.14 2.28
C TYR A 134 -12.88 20.69 2.86
N GLU A 135 -12.92 20.91 4.19
CA GLU A 135 -14.13 21.25 4.94
C GLU A 135 -15.27 20.24 4.69
N TRP A 136 -14.92 18.96 4.57
CA TRP A 136 -15.85 17.89 4.22
C TRP A 136 -16.13 16.95 5.39
N ASN A 137 -17.41 16.72 5.67
CA ASN A 137 -17.84 15.75 6.68
C ASN A 137 -19.20 15.16 6.27
N ASP A 138 -19.22 13.87 5.96
CA ASP A 138 -20.45 13.13 5.64
C ASP A 138 -21.23 12.69 6.88
N PHE A 139 -20.64 12.71 8.07
CA PHE A 139 -21.24 12.27 9.33
C PHE A 139 -21.79 13.43 10.16
N LYS A 140 -22.54 14.34 9.52
CA LYS A 140 -23.21 15.47 10.20
C LYS A 140 -24.38 15.05 11.11
N THR A 141 -24.64 13.74 11.22
CA THR A 141 -25.68 13.12 12.05
C THR A 141 -25.09 11.90 12.74
N ASP A 142 -25.48 11.62 13.97
CA ASP A 142 -25.03 10.44 14.72
C ASP A 142 -25.48 9.13 14.02
N VAL A 143 -24.50 8.25 13.80
CA VAL A 143 -24.67 6.92 13.18
C VAL A 143 -24.30 5.79 14.14
N LYS A 144 -24.05 6.09 15.41
CA LYS A 144 -23.70 5.08 16.41
C LYS A 144 -24.75 3.97 16.48
N GLY A 145 -24.30 2.72 16.41
CA GLY A 145 -25.17 1.54 16.41
C GLY A 145 -25.98 1.31 15.14
N LYS A 146 -25.85 2.16 14.12
CA LYS A 146 -26.54 2.02 12.82
C LYS A 146 -25.67 1.26 11.83
N ILE A 147 -26.29 0.75 10.77
CA ILE A 147 -25.56 0.14 9.65
C ILE A 147 -25.50 1.19 8.53
N ILE A 148 -24.32 1.72 8.25
CA ILE A 148 -24.16 2.76 7.24
C ILE A 148 -24.07 2.15 5.84
N VAL A 149 -24.62 2.85 4.86
CA VAL A 149 -24.47 2.55 3.43
C VAL A 149 -23.66 3.69 2.81
N VAL A 150 -22.57 3.37 2.10
CA VAL A 150 -21.63 4.37 1.57
C VAL A 150 -21.25 4.06 0.13
N LEU A 151 -20.94 5.10 -0.64
CA LEU A 151 -20.38 4.98 -1.99
C LEU A 151 -18.89 4.61 -1.93
N ILE A 152 -18.46 3.77 -2.87
CA ILE A 152 -17.04 3.54 -3.12
C ILE A 152 -16.39 4.75 -3.81
N ASN A 153 -15.08 4.90 -3.64
CA ASN A 153 -14.23 5.95 -4.21
C ASN A 153 -14.47 7.35 -3.61
N ASP A 154 -13.72 8.33 -4.07
CA ASP A 154 -13.75 9.74 -3.68
C ASP A 154 -15.00 10.45 -4.22
N PRO A 155 -15.47 11.53 -3.56
CA PRO A 155 -16.43 12.45 -4.15
C PRO A 155 -15.92 12.99 -5.50
N GLN A 156 -16.62 12.65 -6.59
CA GLN A 156 -16.24 13.05 -7.95
C GLN A 156 -16.69 14.49 -8.23
N LEU A 157 -15.95 15.47 -7.70
CA LEU A 157 -16.30 16.89 -7.76
C LEU A 157 -15.89 17.55 -9.09
N ALA A 158 -16.61 18.60 -9.48
CA ALA A 158 -16.20 19.44 -10.61
C ALA A 158 -14.90 20.22 -10.33
N ASP A 159 -14.66 20.58 -9.06
CA ASP A 159 -13.42 21.18 -8.60
C ASP A 159 -12.34 20.10 -8.43
N GLN A 160 -11.47 20.00 -9.43
CA GLN A 160 -10.39 19.01 -9.49
C GLN A 160 -9.24 19.28 -8.52
N THR A 161 -9.29 20.38 -7.75
CA THR A 161 -8.30 20.66 -6.70
C THR A 161 -8.60 19.95 -5.38
N LYS A 162 -9.79 19.36 -5.26
CA LYS A 162 -10.23 18.57 -4.10
C LYS A 162 -10.21 17.09 -4.42
N PHE A 163 -9.99 16.27 -3.40
CA PHE A 163 -10.00 14.81 -3.51
C PHE A 163 -9.16 14.26 -4.66
N GLY A 164 -7.97 14.83 -4.89
CA GLY A 164 -7.03 14.33 -5.91
C GLY A 164 -7.47 14.49 -7.36
N GLY A 165 -8.62 15.11 -7.64
CA GLY A 165 -9.18 15.22 -8.99
C GLY A 165 -9.50 13.84 -9.58
N LYS A 166 -8.73 13.41 -10.58
CA LYS A 166 -8.83 12.05 -11.15
C LYS A 166 -8.17 11.00 -10.25
N ALA A 167 -7.19 11.39 -9.44
CA ALA A 167 -6.46 10.48 -8.59
C ALA A 167 -7.27 10.08 -7.37
N MET A 168 -7.31 8.79 -7.06
CA MET A 168 -7.89 8.33 -5.81
C MET A 168 -7.07 8.90 -4.64
N THR A 169 -7.75 9.39 -3.61
CA THR A 169 -7.13 9.69 -2.31
C THR A 169 -7.41 8.55 -1.34
N TYR A 170 -6.83 8.58 -0.14
CA TYR A 170 -7.15 7.56 0.84
C TYR A 170 -8.65 7.54 1.17
N TYR A 171 -9.32 8.71 1.10
CA TYR A 171 -10.77 8.80 1.28
C TYR A 171 -11.54 7.91 0.33
N GLY A 172 -11.08 7.70 -0.90
CA GLY A 172 -11.74 6.81 -1.86
C GLY A 172 -11.54 5.33 -1.60
N ARG A 173 -10.53 4.94 -0.83
CA ARG A 173 -10.23 3.53 -0.56
C ARG A 173 -11.32 2.91 0.32
N TRP A 174 -11.76 1.70 -0.03
CA TRP A 174 -12.76 0.96 0.75
C TRP A 174 -12.34 0.74 2.21
N THR A 175 -11.04 0.53 2.48
CA THR A 175 -10.53 0.37 3.86
C THR A 175 -10.76 1.62 4.69
N TYR A 176 -10.56 2.81 4.12
CA TYR A 176 -10.89 4.07 4.80
C TYR A 176 -12.36 4.11 5.20
N LYS A 177 -13.29 3.69 4.32
CA LYS A 177 -14.73 3.69 4.61
C LYS A 177 -15.06 2.84 5.84
N LEU A 178 -14.43 1.68 5.96
CA LEU A 178 -14.64 0.76 7.09
C LEU A 178 -13.99 1.26 8.38
N GLU A 179 -12.80 1.85 8.28
CA GLU A 179 -12.13 2.48 9.42
C GLU A 179 -12.91 3.69 9.93
N GLU A 180 -13.41 4.54 9.02
CA GLU A 180 -14.21 5.71 9.39
C GLU A 180 -15.55 5.28 10.00
N ALA A 181 -16.21 4.25 9.44
CA ALA A 181 -17.40 3.66 10.07
C ALA A 181 -17.15 3.23 11.53
N ALA A 182 -15.96 2.66 11.80
CA ALA A 182 -15.57 2.28 13.14
C ALA A 182 -15.35 3.51 14.05
N ARG A 183 -14.67 4.56 13.55
CA ARG A 183 -14.49 5.84 14.28
C ARG A 183 -15.83 6.49 14.63
N GLN A 184 -16.83 6.34 13.77
CA GLN A 184 -18.19 6.86 13.97
C GLN A 184 -19.09 5.95 14.83
N GLY A 185 -18.58 4.80 15.28
CA GLY A 185 -19.31 3.86 16.13
C GLY A 185 -20.46 3.14 15.44
N ALA A 186 -20.42 3.02 14.11
CA ALA A 186 -21.42 2.26 13.35
C ALA A 186 -21.40 0.78 13.79
N ALA A 187 -22.57 0.14 13.78
CA ALA A 187 -22.70 -1.31 13.98
C ALA A 187 -22.31 -2.10 12.72
N GLY A 188 -22.34 -1.46 11.56
CA GLY A 188 -21.93 -2.06 10.29
C GLY A 188 -21.70 -1.02 9.19
N ALA A 189 -20.95 -1.40 8.16
CA ALA A 189 -20.77 -0.62 6.95
C ALA A 189 -20.95 -1.49 5.71
N LEU A 190 -21.84 -1.07 4.82
CA LEU A 190 -22.10 -1.68 3.52
C LEU A 190 -21.65 -0.72 2.42
N ILE A 191 -20.62 -1.10 1.68
CA ILE A 191 -20.08 -0.33 0.57
C ILE A 191 -20.84 -0.70 -0.70
N ILE A 192 -21.32 0.31 -1.43
CA ILE A 192 -21.99 0.10 -2.71
C ILE A 192 -20.92 -0.13 -3.77
N HIS A 193 -20.97 -1.31 -4.42
CA HIS A 193 -20.08 -1.61 -5.54
C HIS A 193 -20.53 -0.88 -6.82
N GLU A 194 -19.56 -0.24 -7.45
CA GLU A 194 -19.66 0.31 -8.81
C GLU A 194 -18.37 -0.01 -9.55
N THR A 195 -18.45 -0.79 -10.64
CA THR A 195 -17.25 -1.29 -11.36
C THR A 195 -16.30 -0.19 -11.77
N GLU A 196 -16.81 0.94 -12.29
CA GLU A 196 -16.01 2.10 -12.69
C GLU A 196 -15.15 2.61 -11.53
N PHE A 197 -15.77 2.79 -10.35
CA PHE A 197 -15.15 3.40 -9.18
C PHE A 197 -14.35 2.42 -8.32
N ALA A 198 -14.70 1.14 -8.33
CA ALA A 198 -13.90 0.09 -7.71
C ALA A 198 -12.69 -0.31 -8.57
N SER A 199 -12.76 -0.06 -9.88
CA SER A 199 -11.78 -0.49 -10.89
C SER A 199 -11.67 -2.01 -11.07
N TYR A 200 -12.66 -2.76 -10.57
CA TYR A 200 -12.79 -4.21 -10.76
C TYR A 200 -14.26 -4.64 -10.71
N PRO A 201 -14.63 -5.73 -11.40
CA PRO A 201 -16.00 -6.19 -11.46
C PRO A 201 -16.42 -6.89 -10.15
N TRP A 202 -17.73 -7.13 -9.98
CA TRP A 202 -18.28 -7.70 -8.74
C TRP A 202 -17.71 -9.08 -8.41
N GLU A 203 -17.31 -9.85 -9.41
CA GLU A 203 -16.71 -11.18 -9.26
C GLU A 203 -15.44 -11.15 -8.41
N VAL A 204 -14.66 -10.08 -8.51
CA VAL A 204 -13.48 -9.87 -7.65
C VAL A 204 -13.93 -9.71 -6.21
N VAL A 205 -14.96 -8.88 -5.94
CA VAL A 205 -15.52 -8.73 -4.60
C VAL A 205 -16.07 -10.06 -4.07
N ARG A 206 -16.84 -10.77 -4.89
CA ARG A 206 -17.39 -12.07 -4.49
C ARG A 206 -16.28 -13.08 -4.12
N GLY A 207 -15.19 -13.14 -4.89
CA GLY A 207 -14.09 -14.07 -4.65
C GLY A 207 -13.21 -13.67 -3.47
N SER A 208 -12.87 -12.39 -3.34
CA SER A 208 -11.91 -11.88 -2.34
C SER A 208 -12.32 -12.14 -0.90
N TRP A 209 -13.61 -12.22 -0.59
CA TRP A 209 -14.12 -12.42 0.77
C TRP A 209 -14.80 -13.79 0.99
N SER A 210 -14.61 -14.74 0.07
CA SER A 210 -15.16 -16.11 0.20
C SER A 210 -14.21 -17.12 0.84
N GLY A 211 -12.93 -16.77 0.97
CA GLY A 211 -11.90 -17.61 1.59
C GLY A 211 -11.46 -17.10 2.95
N GLU A 212 -10.45 -17.76 3.51
CA GLU A 212 -9.77 -17.26 4.69
C GLU A 212 -9.14 -15.89 4.41
N GLN A 213 -9.28 -14.97 5.36
CA GLN A 213 -8.68 -13.64 5.34
C GLN A 213 -7.76 -13.51 6.54
N PHE A 214 -6.55 -13.00 6.34
CA PHE A 214 -5.68 -12.72 7.47
C PHE A 214 -5.87 -11.31 8.00
N ASP A 215 -5.66 -11.14 9.29
CA ASP A 215 -5.53 -9.85 9.94
C ASP A 215 -4.49 -9.93 11.04
N ILE A 216 -3.99 -8.78 11.48
CA ILE A 216 -3.08 -8.71 12.63
C ILE A 216 -3.84 -9.01 13.93
N VAL A 217 -3.21 -9.71 14.86
CA VAL A 217 -3.76 -9.90 16.20
C VAL A 217 -3.65 -8.60 16.98
N ARG A 218 -4.78 -7.93 17.18
CA ARG A 218 -4.86 -6.69 17.96
C ARG A 218 -5.05 -6.98 19.45
N PRO A 219 -4.52 -6.15 20.37
CA PRO A 219 -4.73 -6.32 21.80
C PRO A 219 -6.21 -6.40 22.22
N ASP A 220 -7.08 -5.67 21.52
CA ASP A 220 -8.52 -5.63 21.76
C ASP A 220 -9.31 -6.68 20.95
N LYS A 221 -8.59 -7.58 20.25
CA LYS A 221 -9.16 -8.64 19.41
C LYS A 221 -10.10 -8.11 18.32
N GLY A 222 -9.77 -6.93 17.77
CA GLY A 222 -10.52 -6.30 16.68
C GLY A 222 -11.77 -5.57 17.14
N ALA A 223 -12.00 -5.40 18.45
CA ALA A 223 -13.17 -4.69 18.99
C ALA A 223 -13.28 -3.24 18.50
N SER A 224 -12.16 -2.60 18.13
CA SER A 224 -12.10 -1.27 17.54
C SER A 224 -12.46 -1.23 16.06
N THR A 225 -12.63 -2.37 15.40
CA THR A 225 -13.09 -2.44 14.00
C THR A 225 -14.62 -2.40 13.95
N VAL A 226 -15.18 -1.90 12.83
CA VAL A 226 -16.63 -1.94 12.62
C VAL A 226 -17.10 -3.41 12.63
N PRO A 227 -18.13 -3.78 13.43
CA PRO A 227 -18.49 -5.18 13.65
C PRO A 227 -18.87 -5.94 12.38
N ILE A 228 -19.64 -5.29 11.49
CA ILE A 228 -20.02 -5.84 10.19
C ILE A 228 -19.38 -5.00 9.09
N GLN A 229 -18.53 -5.64 8.28
CA GLN A 229 -17.95 -5.05 7.08
C GLN A 229 -18.56 -5.76 5.87
N GLY A 230 -18.92 -5.03 4.83
CA GLY A 230 -19.53 -5.68 3.67
C GLY A 230 -19.63 -4.81 2.44
N TRP A 231 -19.95 -5.47 1.34
CA TRP A 231 -20.31 -4.85 0.07
C TRP A 231 -21.69 -5.29 -0.35
N ILE A 232 -22.41 -4.41 -1.04
CA ILE A 232 -23.66 -4.72 -1.73
C ILE A 232 -23.56 -4.34 -3.20
N THR A 233 -24.28 -5.06 -4.05
CA THR A 233 -24.35 -4.70 -5.47
C THR A 233 -25.12 -3.40 -5.68
N ARG A 234 -24.85 -2.71 -6.80
CA ARG A 234 -25.64 -1.56 -7.25
C ARG A 234 -27.14 -1.86 -7.29
N ASN A 235 -27.53 -3.05 -7.74
CA ASN A 235 -28.94 -3.43 -7.85
C ASN A 235 -29.63 -3.47 -6.49
N VAL A 236 -28.96 -4.02 -5.48
CA VAL A 236 -29.43 -4.00 -4.09
C VAL A 236 -29.52 -2.57 -3.57
N ALA A 237 -28.50 -1.75 -3.80
CA ALA A 237 -28.53 -0.34 -3.41
C ALA A 237 -29.74 0.38 -4.04
N SER A 238 -29.93 0.29 -5.35
CA SER A 238 -31.08 0.88 -6.04
C SER A 238 -32.42 0.41 -5.47
N ALA A 239 -32.55 -0.89 -5.13
CA ALA A 239 -33.74 -1.43 -4.50
C ALA A 239 -33.97 -0.87 -3.08
N ILE A 240 -32.91 -0.73 -2.27
CA ILE A 240 -32.94 -0.11 -0.94
C ILE A 240 -33.44 1.34 -1.04
N PHE A 241 -32.87 2.17 -1.92
CA PHE A 241 -33.25 3.57 -2.06
C PHE A 241 -34.70 3.71 -2.57
N LYS A 242 -35.08 2.91 -3.58
CA LYS A 242 -36.47 2.85 -4.06
C LYS A 242 -37.43 2.40 -2.97
N SER A 243 -36.99 1.53 -2.05
CA SER A 243 -37.78 1.11 -0.90
C SER A 243 -38.10 2.28 0.05
N ALA A 244 -37.19 3.24 0.15
CA ALA A 244 -37.28 4.47 0.93
C ALA A 244 -38.04 5.61 0.21
N GLY A 245 -38.47 5.40 -1.03
CA GLY A 245 -39.07 6.45 -1.86
C GLY A 245 -38.04 7.43 -2.43
N LEU A 246 -36.77 7.01 -2.50
CA LEU A 246 -35.65 7.79 -3.03
C LEU A 246 -35.18 7.20 -4.36
N ASP A 247 -34.56 8.04 -5.19
CA ASP A 247 -33.81 7.59 -6.37
C ASP A 247 -32.31 7.52 -6.05
N PHE A 248 -31.64 6.45 -6.47
CA PHE A 248 -30.24 6.23 -6.14
C PHE A 248 -29.32 7.23 -6.85
N GLU A 249 -29.57 7.56 -8.12
CA GLU A 249 -28.74 8.51 -8.88
C GLU A 249 -28.88 9.92 -8.35
N ASP A 250 -30.09 10.34 -8.01
CA ASP A 250 -30.32 11.65 -7.39
C ASP A 250 -29.65 11.74 -6.02
N MET A 251 -29.63 10.66 -5.25
CA MET A 251 -28.93 10.64 -3.97
C MET A 251 -27.41 10.67 -4.11
N LYS A 252 -26.84 10.00 -5.12
CA LYS A 252 -25.43 10.14 -5.47
C LYS A 252 -25.07 11.59 -5.80
N LYS A 253 -25.86 12.26 -6.64
CA LYS A 253 -25.65 13.67 -6.99
C LYS A 253 -25.72 14.57 -5.75
N LYS A 254 -26.70 14.34 -4.87
CA LYS A 254 -26.82 15.09 -3.61
C LYS A 254 -25.62 14.86 -2.67
N ALA A 255 -25.04 13.66 -2.67
CA ALA A 255 -23.87 13.33 -1.87
C ALA A 255 -22.60 14.09 -2.29
N LEU A 256 -22.60 14.76 -3.45
CA LEU A 256 -21.51 15.66 -3.88
C LEU A 256 -21.63 17.08 -3.29
N GLY A 257 -22.72 17.40 -2.58
CA GLY A 257 -22.90 18.69 -1.91
C GLY A 257 -22.24 18.73 -0.53
N GLN A 258 -21.50 19.81 -0.23
CA GLN A 258 -20.91 20.01 1.11
C GLN A 258 -21.97 20.10 2.22
N ASP A 259 -23.22 20.46 1.90
CA ASP A 259 -24.34 20.52 2.83
C ASP A 259 -25.09 19.18 2.99
N PHE A 260 -24.64 18.12 2.28
CA PHE A 260 -25.19 16.78 2.42
C PHE A 260 -25.23 16.31 3.88
N LYS A 261 -26.29 15.59 4.24
CA LYS A 261 -26.48 15.01 5.56
C LYS A 261 -26.86 13.54 5.41
N PRO A 262 -26.44 12.66 6.35
CA PRO A 262 -26.86 11.27 6.36
C PRO A 262 -28.38 11.12 6.24
N VAL A 263 -28.82 10.21 5.37
CA VAL A 263 -30.23 9.99 5.04
C VAL A 263 -30.69 8.64 5.58
N PRO A 264 -31.59 8.60 6.58
CA PRO A 264 -32.22 7.35 7.01
C PRO A 264 -33.01 6.73 5.85
N LEU A 265 -32.78 5.44 5.60
CA LEU A 265 -33.39 4.72 4.48
C LEU A 265 -34.71 4.03 4.85
N GLY A 266 -35.17 4.18 6.10
CA GLY A 266 -36.43 3.61 6.57
C GLY A 266 -36.45 2.07 6.59
N LEU A 267 -35.26 1.45 6.59
CA LEU A 267 -35.04 0.02 6.69
C LEU A 267 -34.18 -0.29 7.91
N THR A 268 -34.39 -1.46 8.49
CA THR A 268 -33.48 -2.09 9.46
C THR A 268 -32.80 -3.26 8.77
N ALA A 269 -31.47 -3.34 8.85
CA ALA A 269 -30.71 -4.50 8.43
C ALA A 269 -30.34 -5.37 9.63
N SER A 270 -30.51 -6.68 9.48
CA SER A 270 -30.03 -7.70 10.42
C SER A 270 -28.99 -8.56 9.71
N VAL A 271 -27.78 -8.63 10.27
CA VAL A 271 -26.65 -9.36 9.69
C VAL A 271 -26.10 -10.32 10.74
N ASP A 272 -25.86 -11.56 10.34
CA ASP A 272 -25.22 -12.59 11.16
C ASP A 272 -23.95 -13.05 10.45
N ILE A 273 -22.84 -13.12 11.19
CA ILE A 273 -21.54 -13.60 10.73
C ILE A 273 -21.03 -14.65 11.71
N ASN A 274 -20.62 -15.80 11.18
CA ASN A 274 -19.87 -16.80 11.94
C ASN A 274 -18.42 -16.80 11.45
N ASN A 275 -17.47 -16.76 12.38
CA ASN A 275 -16.05 -16.80 12.09
C ASN A 275 -15.45 -18.12 12.53
N GLU A 276 -14.74 -18.78 11.62
CA GLU A 276 -13.74 -19.78 11.96
C GLU A 276 -12.38 -19.08 12.04
N MET A 277 -11.56 -19.43 13.05
CA MET A 277 -10.32 -18.72 13.34
C MET A 277 -9.16 -19.67 13.55
N ARG A 278 -7.98 -19.30 13.04
CA ARG A 278 -6.69 -19.91 13.41
C ARG A 278 -5.61 -18.87 13.61
N ARG A 279 -4.63 -19.17 14.45
CA ARG A 279 -3.46 -18.31 14.66
C ARG A 279 -2.37 -18.65 13.67
N VAL A 280 -1.68 -17.61 13.21
CA VAL A 280 -0.49 -17.72 12.36
C VAL A 280 0.54 -16.75 12.90
N ASP A 281 1.70 -17.27 13.29
CA ASP A 281 2.82 -16.44 13.72
C ASP A 281 3.77 -16.27 12.54
N SER A 282 3.84 -15.06 12.00
CA SER A 282 4.79 -14.71 10.94
C SER A 282 5.79 -13.65 11.43
N LYS A 283 6.65 -13.13 10.55
CA LYS A 283 7.68 -12.16 10.95
C LYS A 283 8.14 -11.23 9.84
N ASN A 284 8.49 -10.01 10.23
CA ASN A 284 9.34 -9.14 9.42
C ASN A 284 10.83 -9.49 9.67
N VAL A 285 11.65 -9.44 8.62
CA VAL A 285 13.11 -9.62 8.71
C VAL A 285 13.78 -8.27 8.53
N ILE A 286 14.58 -7.85 9.51
CA ILE A 286 15.15 -6.49 9.56
C ILE A 286 16.67 -6.59 9.59
N GLY A 287 17.33 -5.89 8.66
CA GLY A 287 18.77 -5.62 8.69
C GLY A 287 19.03 -4.12 8.86
N VAL A 288 19.95 -3.75 9.75
CA VAL A 288 20.30 -2.35 10.04
C VAL A 288 21.74 -2.06 9.68
N LEU A 289 21.96 -1.03 8.87
CA LEU A 289 23.25 -0.38 8.70
C LEU A 289 23.26 0.88 9.56
N GLU A 290 23.97 0.81 10.69
CA GLU A 290 24.06 1.92 11.64
C GLU A 290 24.77 3.15 11.03
N GLY A 291 24.14 4.32 11.21
CA GLY A 291 24.66 5.61 10.78
C GLY A 291 25.86 6.08 11.60
N SER A 292 26.76 6.84 10.96
CA SER A 292 28.02 7.29 11.58
C SER A 292 27.90 8.48 12.54
N GLU A 293 26.90 9.34 12.37
CA GLU A 293 26.74 10.59 13.15
C GLU A 293 25.41 10.62 13.94
N LYS A 294 24.33 10.13 13.33
CA LYS A 294 22.96 10.15 13.86
C LYS A 294 22.31 8.76 13.71
N PRO A 295 22.82 7.73 14.40
CA PRO A 295 22.34 6.35 14.27
C PRO A 295 20.88 6.15 14.68
N GLY A 296 20.32 7.07 15.48
CA GLY A 296 18.92 7.08 15.91
C GLY A 296 17.93 7.73 14.94
N GLU A 297 18.35 8.04 13.70
CA GLU A 297 17.50 8.56 12.63
C GLU A 297 17.58 7.62 11.43
N TYR A 298 16.45 7.37 10.76
CA TYR A 298 16.31 6.20 9.86
C TYR A 298 15.72 6.57 8.49
N VAL A 299 16.25 5.97 7.43
CA VAL A 299 15.49 5.72 6.19
C VAL A 299 15.26 4.22 6.10
N ILE A 300 14.00 3.82 5.89
CA ILE A 300 13.60 2.42 5.86
C ILE A 300 13.27 2.02 4.42
N PHE A 301 13.97 1.01 3.90
CA PHE A 301 13.55 0.28 2.72
C PHE A 301 12.61 -0.84 3.11
N THR A 302 11.48 -0.97 2.41
CA THR A 302 10.56 -2.10 2.54
C THR A 302 10.45 -2.87 1.25
N ALA A 303 10.29 -4.19 1.37
CA ALA A 303 9.87 -5.09 0.31
C ALA A 303 9.19 -6.29 0.96
N HIS A 304 7.99 -6.66 0.57
CA HIS A 304 7.37 -7.87 1.12
C HIS A 304 8.09 -9.12 0.63
N TRP A 305 8.19 -10.17 1.46
CA TRP A 305 8.83 -11.44 1.10
C TRP A 305 7.83 -12.57 0.85
N ASP A 306 6.61 -12.45 1.34
CA ASP A 306 5.58 -13.48 1.25
C ASP A 306 4.86 -13.45 -0.09
N HIS A 307 4.45 -14.61 -0.58
CA HIS A 307 3.54 -14.70 -1.73
C HIS A 307 2.41 -15.69 -1.40
N LEU A 308 1.65 -16.14 -2.40
CA LEU A 308 0.40 -16.90 -2.20
C LEU A 308 0.59 -18.37 -1.79
N GLY A 309 1.80 -18.92 -1.85
CA GLY A 309 2.06 -20.30 -1.45
C GLY A 309 1.64 -21.36 -2.48
N ILE A 310 1.05 -22.45 -2.00
CA ILE A 310 0.49 -23.53 -2.84
C ILE A 310 -1.04 -23.35 -2.88
N GLY A 311 -1.58 -23.11 -4.07
CA GLY A 311 -2.99 -22.77 -4.27
C GLY A 311 -3.67 -23.65 -5.32
N GLU A 312 -4.70 -23.09 -5.98
CA GLU A 312 -5.41 -23.75 -7.07
C GLU A 312 -4.47 -24.07 -8.24
N GLU A 313 -4.60 -25.28 -8.79
CA GLU A 313 -3.81 -25.70 -9.95
C GLU A 313 -4.25 -24.96 -11.21
N GLN A 314 -3.30 -24.32 -11.90
CA GLN A 314 -3.50 -23.69 -13.19
C GLN A 314 -2.48 -24.26 -14.17
N ASN A 315 -2.95 -24.80 -15.30
CA ASN A 315 -2.10 -25.39 -16.34
C ASN A 315 -1.12 -26.46 -15.83
N GLY A 316 -1.52 -27.27 -14.84
CA GLY A 316 -0.69 -28.32 -14.26
C GLY A 316 0.30 -27.85 -13.19
N GLU A 317 0.19 -26.61 -12.72
CA GLU A 317 1.07 -26.03 -11.71
C GLU A 317 0.25 -25.40 -10.58
N ASN A 318 0.66 -25.60 -9.32
CA ASN A 318 -0.08 -25.12 -8.15
C ASN A 318 0.77 -24.33 -7.15
N ILE A 319 2.07 -24.19 -7.40
CA ILE A 319 2.95 -23.32 -6.62
C ILE A 319 2.90 -21.93 -7.25
N TYR A 320 2.60 -20.93 -6.45
CA TYR A 320 2.63 -19.52 -6.83
C TYR A 320 4.01 -19.00 -6.42
N HIS A 321 4.97 -19.00 -7.35
CA HIS A 321 6.38 -18.73 -7.03
C HIS A 321 6.66 -17.27 -6.70
N GLY A 322 5.88 -16.34 -7.26
CA GLY A 322 6.04 -14.91 -7.05
C GLY A 322 7.45 -14.41 -7.37
N ALA A 323 7.91 -14.65 -8.59
CA ALA A 323 9.26 -14.30 -9.02
C ALA A 323 9.41 -12.79 -9.28
N VAL A 324 8.45 -12.17 -9.97
CA VAL A 324 8.37 -10.71 -10.10
C VAL A 324 7.71 -10.13 -8.86
N ASP A 325 6.47 -10.50 -8.61
CA ASP A 325 5.71 -10.15 -7.40
C ASP A 325 5.86 -11.31 -6.42
N ASN A 326 6.89 -11.36 -5.59
CA ASN A 326 7.65 -10.22 -5.07
C ASN A 326 9.15 -10.47 -4.87
N ALA A 327 9.64 -11.67 -5.21
CA ALA A 327 11.02 -12.04 -4.97
C ALA A 327 12.01 -11.03 -5.57
N SER A 328 11.64 -10.39 -6.68
CA SER A 328 12.44 -9.35 -7.34
C SER A 328 12.58 -8.05 -6.54
N GLY A 329 11.58 -7.65 -5.77
CA GLY A 329 11.65 -6.50 -4.86
C GLY A 329 12.60 -6.76 -3.70
N VAL A 330 12.45 -7.91 -3.03
CA VAL A 330 13.34 -8.33 -1.93
C VAL A 330 14.77 -8.49 -2.41
N ALA A 331 14.98 -9.13 -3.57
CA ALA A 331 16.30 -9.29 -4.16
C ALA A 331 16.97 -7.94 -4.45
N SER A 332 16.22 -6.96 -4.95
CA SER A 332 16.71 -5.60 -5.18
C SER A 332 17.07 -4.91 -3.86
N MET A 333 16.25 -5.03 -2.81
CA MET A 333 16.56 -4.51 -1.48
C MET A 333 17.82 -5.16 -0.88
N MET A 334 17.97 -6.48 -1.01
CA MET A 334 19.17 -7.22 -0.57
C MET A 334 20.43 -6.70 -1.27
N GLU A 335 20.36 -6.48 -2.58
CA GLU A 335 21.49 -5.95 -3.32
C GLU A 335 21.81 -4.49 -2.96
N ILE A 336 20.79 -3.65 -2.75
CA ILE A 336 20.95 -2.29 -2.20
C ILE A 336 21.68 -2.36 -0.84
N ALA A 337 21.26 -3.26 0.05
CA ALA A 337 21.85 -3.43 1.36
C ALA A 337 23.34 -3.81 1.28
N ARG A 338 23.69 -4.76 0.40
CA ARG A 338 25.08 -5.17 0.13
C ARG A 338 25.92 -4.00 -0.36
N ALA A 339 25.39 -3.19 -1.28
CA ALA A 339 26.10 -2.06 -1.85
C ALA A 339 26.28 -0.94 -0.80
N ALA A 340 25.25 -0.64 -0.01
CA ALA A 340 25.30 0.37 1.05
C ALA A 340 26.27 0.00 2.18
N ALA A 341 26.33 -1.28 2.57
CA ALA A 341 27.23 -1.78 3.61
C ALA A 341 28.72 -1.57 3.29
N LYS A 342 29.07 -1.40 2.00
CA LYS A 342 30.45 -1.18 1.53
C LYS A 342 30.85 0.29 1.50
N LEU A 343 29.92 1.22 1.74
CA LEU A 343 30.20 2.65 1.66
C LEU A 343 31.18 3.11 2.73
N GLN A 344 32.14 3.94 2.31
CA GLN A 344 33.07 4.65 3.18
C GLN A 344 33.20 6.11 2.71
N PRO A 345 32.94 7.11 3.58
CA PRO A 345 32.44 6.95 4.95
C PRO A 345 31.03 6.35 5.00
N ARG A 346 30.65 5.75 6.14
CA ARG A 346 29.28 5.29 6.37
C ARG A 346 28.30 6.47 6.32
N PRO A 347 27.05 6.26 5.85
CA PRO A 347 26.01 7.29 5.87
C PRO A 347 25.83 7.92 7.26
N LYS A 348 25.50 9.22 7.32
CA LYS A 348 25.35 9.92 8.60
C LYS A 348 24.23 9.33 9.47
N ARG A 349 23.13 8.92 8.85
CA ARG A 349 21.94 8.30 9.48
C ARG A 349 21.82 6.85 9.07
N SER A 350 21.07 6.08 9.86
CA SER A 350 20.93 4.65 9.66
C SER A 350 20.07 4.34 8.43
N LEU A 351 20.43 3.26 7.72
CA LEU A 351 19.60 2.62 6.71
C LEU A 351 19.04 1.32 7.30
N VAL A 352 17.74 1.11 7.16
CA VAL A 352 17.06 -0.10 7.61
C VAL A 352 16.50 -0.80 6.39
N PHE A 353 16.72 -2.10 6.27
CA PHE A 353 16.20 -2.96 5.21
C PHE A 353 15.22 -3.93 5.85
N MET A 354 13.94 -3.80 5.52
CA MET A 354 12.85 -4.51 6.16
C MET A 354 12.10 -5.35 5.14
N ALA A 355 12.36 -6.65 5.15
CA ALA A 355 11.54 -7.60 4.41
C ALA A 355 10.28 -7.89 5.22
N VAL A 356 9.13 -7.42 4.76
CA VAL A 356 7.86 -7.52 5.50
C VAL A 356 7.03 -8.73 5.07
N THR A 357 6.16 -9.20 5.97
CA THR A 357 5.24 -10.32 5.71
C THR A 357 3.81 -9.84 5.50
N GLY A 358 2.95 -10.70 4.93
CA GLY A 358 1.50 -10.54 4.91
C GLY A 358 1.02 -9.39 4.03
N GLU A 359 1.83 -8.94 3.06
CA GLU A 359 1.43 -7.88 2.13
C GLU A 359 0.27 -8.35 1.26
N GLU A 360 0.36 -9.58 0.75
CA GLU A 360 -0.64 -10.24 -0.09
C GLU A 360 -2.01 -10.37 0.58
N GLN A 361 -2.01 -10.27 1.91
CA GLN A 361 -3.19 -10.35 2.76
C GLN A 361 -3.66 -8.96 3.23
N GLY A 362 -3.12 -7.89 2.66
CA GLY A 362 -3.49 -6.50 2.96
C GLY A 362 -2.48 -5.78 3.85
N LEU A 363 -1.18 -5.83 3.51
CA LEU A 363 -0.11 -5.02 4.11
C LEU A 363 0.17 -5.34 5.59
N LEU A 364 -0.12 -6.56 6.05
CA LEU A 364 -0.22 -6.85 7.48
C LEU A 364 1.09 -6.64 8.26
N GLY A 365 2.23 -7.02 7.71
CA GLY A 365 3.53 -6.87 8.37
C GLY A 365 3.98 -5.42 8.47
N SER A 366 3.75 -4.61 7.43
CA SER A 366 4.06 -3.18 7.46
C SER A 366 3.07 -2.38 8.32
N ASP A 367 1.77 -2.73 8.31
CA ASP A 367 0.74 -2.13 9.17
C ASP A 367 1.04 -2.44 10.65
N TYR A 368 1.40 -3.69 10.96
CA TYR A 368 1.84 -4.07 12.30
C TYR A 368 3.07 -3.29 12.74
N TYR A 369 4.08 -3.14 11.88
CA TYR A 369 5.26 -2.33 12.20
C TYR A 369 4.90 -0.88 12.47
N ALA A 370 4.02 -0.30 11.66
CA ALA A 370 3.59 1.10 11.79
C ALA A 370 2.84 1.35 13.12
N ASP A 371 2.13 0.34 13.63
CA ASP A 371 1.48 0.38 14.96
C ASP A 371 2.43 0.02 16.11
N ASN A 372 3.44 -0.81 15.86
CA ASN A 372 4.37 -1.34 16.86
C ASN A 372 5.84 -1.13 16.43
N PRO A 373 6.29 0.12 16.24
CA PRO A 373 7.57 0.39 15.60
C PRO A 373 8.74 0.00 16.50
N ILE A 374 9.70 -0.75 15.95
CA ILE A 374 11.03 -0.95 16.57
C ILE A 374 11.84 0.35 16.48
N PHE A 375 11.77 1.04 15.34
CA PHE A 375 12.37 2.35 15.14
C PHE A 375 11.27 3.42 15.16
N PRO A 376 11.29 4.37 16.12
CA PRO A 376 10.23 5.36 16.29
C PRO A 376 9.92 6.13 15.00
N LEU A 377 8.65 6.22 14.62
CA LEU A 377 8.24 6.83 13.34
C LEU A 377 8.53 8.34 13.25
N ASN A 378 8.58 9.04 14.39
CA ASN A 378 9.03 10.44 14.46
C ASN A 378 10.54 10.60 14.20
N LYS A 379 11.31 9.50 14.25
CA LYS A 379 12.74 9.43 13.87
C LYS A 379 12.97 8.77 12.51
N THR A 380 11.92 8.28 11.86
CA THR A 380 11.97 7.79 10.48
C THR A 380 11.77 8.96 9.52
N LEU A 381 12.78 9.23 8.71
CA LEU A 381 12.80 10.33 7.73
C LEU A 381 11.94 9.99 6.51
N ALA A 382 12.05 8.75 6.02
CA ALA A 382 11.32 8.26 4.87
C ALA A 382 11.19 6.74 4.89
N ASN A 383 10.15 6.26 4.20
CA ASN A 383 10.05 4.89 3.71
C ASN A 383 10.29 4.87 2.19
N ILE A 384 11.03 3.89 1.69
CA ILE A 384 11.21 3.63 0.25
C ILE A 384 10.80 2.19 0.00
N ASN A 385 9.69 2.00 -0.70
CA ASN A 385 9.13 0.68 -0.93
C ASN A 385 9.53 0.11 -2.29
N ILE A 386 9.86 -1.18 -2.31
CA ILE A 386 10.27 -1.93 -3.50
C ILE A 386 9.39 -3.18 -3.59
N ASP A 387 8.36 -3.08 -4.41
CA ASP A 387 7.38 -4.13 -4.66
C ASP A 387 7.41 -4.42 -6.16
N GLY A 388 8.04 -5.56 -6.47
CA GLY A 388 8.52 -5.90 -7.81
C GLY A 388 9.76 -5.11 -8.26
N ALA A 389 10.42 -5.62 -9.30
CA ALA A 389 11.51 -4.96 -10.02
C ALA A 389 11.38 -5.19 -11.53
N ASN A 390 12.02 -4.34 -12.33
CA ASN A 390 12.01 -4.48 -13.78
C ASN A 390 12.98 -5.59 -14.25
N VAL A 391 12.41 -6.78 -14.44
CA VAL A 391 13.14 -8.00 -14.85
C VAL A 391 13.49 -8.08 -16.34
N TYR A 392 13.03 -7.12 -17.15
CA TYR A 392 13.14 -7.17 -18.61
C TYR A 392 14.38 -6.46 -19.17
N GLY A 393 15.03 -5.62 -18.36
CA GLY A 393 16.26 -4.90 -18.71
C GLY A 393 16.05 -3.66 -19.59
N ARG A 394 14.88 -3.54 -20.21
CA ARG A 394 14.44 -2.37 -20.98
C ARG A 394 13.56 -1.45 -20.13
N THR A 395 13.61 -0.16 -20.44
CA THR A 395 12.80 0.90 -19.85
C THR A 395 12.48 1.92 -20.94
N ASP A 396 11.40 2.67 -20.76
CA ASP A 396 11.04 3.83 -21.60
C ASP A 396 11.86 5.10 -21.24
N ASN A 397 12.99 4.93 -20.52
CA ASN A 397 13.78 6.01 -19.93
C ASN A 397 12.98 6.92 -18.97
N HIS A 398 11.97 6.34 -18.32
CA HIS A 398 11.23 7.00 -17.24
C HIS A 398 11.12 6.09 -16.02
N ILE A 399 10.91 6.74 -14.87
CA ILE A 399 10.51 6.12 -13.62
C ILE A 399 9.17 6.72 -13.24
N GLU A 400 8.15 5.89 -13.16
CA GLU A 400 6.83 6.22 -12.66
C GLU A 400 6.88 6.31 -11.14
N VAL A 401 6.37 7.42 -10.57
CA VAL A 401 6.12 7.50 -9.12
C VAL A 401 4.65 7.24 -8.87
N ILE A 402 4.37 6.17 -8.13
CA ILE A 402 3.03 5.87 -7.67
C ILE A 402 2.72 6.85 -6.52
N GLY A 403 1.62 7.60 -6.63
CA GLY A 403 1.35 8.74 -5.73
C GLY A 403 2.19 9.98 -6.05
N TYR A 404 2.49 10.22 -7.33
CA TYR A 404 3.19 11.43 -7.79
C TYR A 404 2.47 12.70 -7.28
N GLY A 405 3.24 13.64 -6.75
CA GLY A 405 2.77 14.87 -6.15
C GLY A 405 2.58 14.80 -4.63
N TYR A 406 2.83 13.66 -3.98
CA TYR A 406 2.59 13.52 -2.53
C TYR A 406 3.75 13.98 -1.66
N THR A 407 5.00 13.68 -2.02
CA THR A 407 6.15 13.96 -1.16
C THR A 407 7.29 14.63 -1.91
N THR A 408 8.17 15.32 -1.18
CA THR A 408 9.38 15.91 -1.76
C THR A 408 10.45 14.87 -2.13
N LEU A 409 10.24 13.57 -1.83
CA LEU A 409 11.14 12.49 -2.24
C LEU A 409 11.21 12.36 -3.77
N GLU A 410 10.10 12.63 -4.47
CA GLU A 410 10.08 12.60 -5.93
C GLU A 410 10.98 13.68 -6.55
N ASP A 411 11.20 14.80 -5.85
CA ASP A 411 12.02 15.89 -6.36
C ASP A 411 13.52 15.52 -6.24
N ILE A 412 13.87 14.76 -5.19
CA ILE A 412 15.19 14.11 -5.06
C ILE A 412 15.34 13.05 -6.16
N LEU A 413 14.31 12.22 -6.38
CA LEU A 413 14.34 11.22 -7.44
C LEU A 413 14.49 11.85 -8.83
N LYS A 414 13.86 13.00 -9.11
CA LYS A 414 14.05 13.74 -10.37
C LYS A 414 15.50 14.14 -10.59
N GLU A 415 16.18 14.62 -9.54
CA GLU A 415 17.61 14.95 -9.62
C GLU A 415 18.45 13.70 -9.94
N VAL A 416 18.16 12.58 -9.28
CA VAL A 416 18.89 11.31 -9.47
C VAL A 416 18.62 10.70 -10.84
N ALA A 417 17.35 10.65 -11.28
CA ALA A 417 16.95 10.11 -12.56
C ALA A 417 17.57 10.91 -13.71
N ALA A 418 17.64 12.24 -13.60
CA ALA A 418 18.29 13.07 -14.60
C ALA A 418 19.79 12.74 -14.79
N GLN A 419 20.49 12.35 -13.71
CA GLN A 419 21.89 11.89 -13.79
C GLN A 419 22.04 10.54 -14.49
N GLN A 420 20.96 9.78 -14.59
CA GLN A 420 20.88 8.51 -15.31
C GLN A 420 20.24 8.68 -16.70
N GLU A 421 20.06 9.92 -17.18
CA GLU A 421 19.38 10.23 -18.44
C GLU A 421 17.92 9.72 -18.50
N ARG A 422 17.26 9.67 -17.34
CA ARG A 422 15.86 9.27 -17.18
C ARG A 422 15.01 10.43 -16.67
N THR A 423 13.72 10.33 -16.94
CA THR A 423 12.72 11.27 -16.42
C THR A 423 11.87 10.62 -15.33
N VAL A 424 11.25 11.43 -14.48
CA VAL A 424 10.25 10.96 -13.53
C VAL A 424 8.87 11.37 -14.04
N VAL A 425 7.94 10.43 -14.10
CA VAL A 425 6.59 10.64 -14.62
C VAL A 425 5.53 10.29 -13.57
N PRO A 426 4.33 10.89 -13.64
CA PRO A 426 3.20 10.48 -12.80
C PRO A 426 2.71 9.09 -13.17
N ASP A 427 1.93 8.48 -12.26
CA ASP A 427 1.30 7.20 -12.54
C ASP A 427 0.25 7.28 -13.66
N GLN A 428 0.15 6.21 -14.46
CA GLN A 428 -0.70 6.23 -15.66
C GLN A 428 -2.19 6.03 -15.35
N ALA A 429 -2.50 5.43 -14.19
CA ALA A 429 -3.86 5.12 -13.75
C ALA A 429 -4.09 5.45 -12.25
N PRO A 430 -3.93 6.72 -11.84
CA PRO A 430 -4.06 7.13 -10.44
C PRO A 430 -5.45 6.86 -9.84
N GLU A 431 -6.49 6.80 -10.68
CA GLU A 431 -7.86 6.45 -10.28
C GLU A 431 -7.97 5.02 -9.72
N ALA A 432 -7.04 4.12 -10.05
CA ALA A 432 -7.03 2.76 -9.53
C ALA A 432 -6.50 2.69 -8.09
N GLY A 433 -5.93 3.78 -7.57
CA GLY A 433 -5.46 3.88 -6.20
C GLY A 433 -4.33 2.91 -5.85
N HIS A 434 -3.40 2.66 -6.78
CA HIS A 434 -2.25 1.77 -6.57
C HIS A 434 -1.37 2.22 -5.39
N TYR A 435 -1.33 3.51 -5.08
CA TYR A 435 -0.61 4.04 -3.92
C TYR A 435 -1.05 3.44 -2.58
N PHE A 436 -2.32 3.00 -2.47
CA PHE A 436 -2.90 2.48 -1.23
C PHE A 436 -2.88 0.94 -1.16
N ARG A 437 -2.02 0.30 -1.96
CA ARG A 437 -2.00 -1.16 -2.17
C ARG A 437 -0.61 -1.78 -2.02
N SER A 438 0.32 -1.10 -1.35
CA SER A 438 1.65 -1.66 -1.08
C SER A 438 2.23 -1.03 0.20
N ASP A 439 3.31 -1.60 0.72
CA ASP A 439 3.75 -1.42 2.11
C ASP A 439 4.13 0.01 2.50
N GLN A 440 4.50 0.87 1.53
CA GLN A 440 4.73 2.29 1.82
C GLN A 440 3.52 2.94 2.49
N PHE A 441 2.33 2.45 2.17
CA PHE A 441 1.09 3.05 2.61
C PHE A 441 0.92 2.95 4.13
N SER A 442 1.33 1.86 4.75
CA SER A 442 1.31 1.67 6.20
C SER A 442 2.12 2.76 6.93
N PHE A 443 3.24 3.18 6.35
CA PHE A 443 4.06 4.29 6.84
C PHE A 443 3.39 5.65 6.56
N ALA A 444 2.83 5.82 5.37
CA ALA A 444 2.10 7.03 4.99
C ALA A 444 0.91 7.32 5.91
N LYS A 445 0.12 6.30 6.27
CA LYS A 445 -0.99 6.41 7.24
C LYS A 445 -0.56 6.97 8.60
N LYS A 446 0.71 6.78 8.98
CA LYS A 446 1.30 7.31 10.22
C LYS A 446 2.11 8.60 9.99
N GLY A 447 2.03 9.17 8.81
CA GLY A 447 2.65 10.43 8.43
C GLY A 447 4.11 10.32 7.97
N VAL A 448 4.73 9.14 7.92
CA VAL A 448 6.11 9.04 7.40
C VAL A 448 6.08 9.22 5.87
N PRO A 449 6.79 10.21 5.30
CA PRO A 449 6.86 10.39 3.84
C PRO A 449 7.40 9.14 3.17
N ALA A 450 6.79 8.75 2.05
CA ALA A 450 7.19 7.53 1.36
C ALA A 450 7.35 7.71 -0.16
N LEU A 451 8.21 6.86 -0.74
CA LEU A 451 8.46 6.77 -2.16
C LEU A 451 8.19 5.34 -2.65
N TYR A 452 7.40 5.20 -3.70
CA TYR A 452 7.11 3.94 -4.36
C TYR A 452 7.12 4.17 -5.88
N THR A 453 7.84 3.33 -6.62
CA THR A 453 8.15 3.56 -8.03
C THR A 453 7.95 2.33 -8.90
N LYS A 454 7.64 2.54 -10.18
CA LYS A 454 7.67 1.52 -11.23
C LYS A 454 8.47 2.05 -12.44
N SER A 455 9.03 1.17 -13.25
CA SER A 455 9.85 1.57 -14.42
C SER A 455 9.65 0.66 -15.64
N VAL A 456 8.69 -0.27 -15.55
CA VAL A 456 8.37 -1.23 -16.60
C VAL A 456 7.62 -0.55 -17.74
N THR A 457 7.79 -1.04 -18.97
CA THR A 457 7.03 -0.54 -20.11
C THR A 457 5.54 -0.88 -19.95
N SER A 458 4.65 -0.08 -20.55
CA SER A 458 3.20 -0.37 -20.50
C SER A 458 2.84 -1.71 -21.15
N GLU A 459 3.64 -2.20 -22.12
CA GLU A 459 3.42 -3.51 -22.75
C GLU A 459 3.81 -4.65 -21.81
N ASP A 460 4.98 -4.55 -21.17
CA ASP A 460 5.46 -5.54 -20.19
C ASP A 460 4.51 -5.62 -18.98
N TYR A 461 4.06 -4.48 -18.47
CA TYR A 461 3.10 -4.44 -17.37
C TYR A 461 1.77 -5.14 -17.71
N LYS A 462 1.24 -4.90 -18.92
CA LYS A 462 -0.01 -5.54 -19.39
C LYS A 462 0.17 -7.04 -19.59
N GLU A 463 1.29 -7.47 -20.17
CA GLU A 463 1.59 -8.89 -20.35
C GLU A 463 1.68 -9.61 -19.01
N TYR A 464 2.48 -9.06 -18.08
CA TYR A 464 2.65 -9.59 -16.75
C TYR A 464 1.32 -9.69 -16.00
N THR A 465 0.56 -8.59 -15.94
CA THR A 465 -0.74 -8.55 -15.26
C THR A 465 -1.72 -9.56 -15.84
N ALA A 466 -1.77 -9.70 -17.17
CA ALA A 466 -2.70 -10.62 -17.82
C ALA A 466 -2.29 -12.09 -17.65
N LYS A 467 -0.99 -12.42 -17.65
CA LYS A 467 -0.52 -13.79 -17.81
C LYS A 467 0.19 -14.39 -16.59
N ARG A 468 0.68 -13.58 -15.65
CA ARG A 468 1.60 -14.02 -14.60
C ARG A 468 1.25 -13.50 -13.21
N TYR A 469 0.76 -12.27 -13.07
CA TYR A 469 0.41 -11.68 -11.77
C TYR A 469 -0.53 -12.57 -10.96
N HIS A 470 -0.11 -12.93 -9.75
CA HIS A 470 -0.81 -13.83 -8.82
C HIS A 470 -1.18 -15.18 -9.47
N LYS A 471 -0.29 -15.74 -10.32
CA LYS A 471 -0.49 -17.03 -10.98
C LYS A 471 0.74 -17.91 -10.82
N PRO A 472 0.59 -19.25 -10.93
CA PRO A 472 1.72 -20.17 -10.91
C PRO A 472 2.79 -19.88 -11.98
N SER A 473 2.42 -19.19 -13.06
CA SER A 473 3.30 -18.77 -14.16
C SER A 473 4.25 -17.60 -13.82
N ASP A 474 4.12 -16.95 -12.65
CA ASP A 474 5.12 -15.98 -12.17
C ASP A 474 6.38 -16.68 -11.64
N LYS A 475 7.10 -17.34 -12.56
CA LYS A 475 8.31 -18.11 -12.29
C LYS A 475 9.55 -17.38 -12.78
N PHE A 476 10.66 -17.71 -12.14
CA PHE A 476 11.97 -17.27 -12.59
C PHE A 476 12.24 -17.66 -14.04
N ASP A 477 12.75 -16.69 -14.82
CA ASP A 477 13.19 -16.92 -16.20
C ASP A 477 14.70 -16.61 -16.35
N PRO A 478 15.53 -17.58 -16.76
CA PRO A 478 16.96 -17.35 -16.95
C PRO A 478 17.28 -16.39 -18.10
N SER A 479 16.33 -16.02 -18.96
CA SER A 479 16.54 -15.04 -20.03
C SER A 479 16.43 -13.58 -19.57
N TRP A 480 15.94 -13.34 -18.34
CA TRP A 480 15.78 -12.00 -17.82
C TRP A 480 17.09 -11.18 -17.77
N ASP A 481 16.98 -9.89 -18.09
CA ASP A 481 18.08 -8.92 -18.07
C ASP A 481 17.83 -7.95 -16.89
N MET A 482 18.68 -8.00 -15.87
CA MET A 482 18.50 -7.19 -14.65
C MET A 482 19.05 -5.76 -14.76
N LYS A 483 19.46 -5.29 -15.95
CA LYS A 483 20.01 -3.93 -16.09
C LYS A 483 19.05 -2.84 -15.59
N ALA A 484 17.77 -2.95 -15.93
CA ALA A 484 16.76 -1.97 -15.50
C ALA A 484 16.55 -2.04 -13.98
N ALA A 485 16.37 -3.25 -13.41
CA ALA A 485 16.31 -3.45 -11.96
C ALA A 485 17.53 -2.86 -11.24
N ALA A 486 18.75 -3.09 -11.76
CA ALA A 486 19.97 -2.54 -11.19
C ALA A 486 20.01 -1.01 -11.24
N LEU A 487 19.55 -0.41 -12.34
CA LEU A 487 19.48 1.04 -12.52
C LEU A 487 18.45 1.68 -11.58
N ASP A 488 17.29 1.04 -11.39
CA ASP A 488 16.23 1.45 -10.45
C ASP A 488 16.70 1.38 -9.00
N ALA A 489 17.23 0.23 -8.59
CA ALA A 489 17.81 0.06 -7.26
C ALA A 489 18.93 1.08 -6.99
N GLY A 490 19.75 1.37 -8.01
CA GLY A 490 20.77 2.43 -7.96
C GLY A 490 20.18 3.82 -7.74
N ALA A 491 19.04 4.13 -8.38
CA ALA A 491 18.35 5.40 -8.16
C ALA A 491 17.77 5.49 -6.74
N LEU A 492 17.10 4.43 -6.28
CA LEU A 492 16.46 4.40 -4.96
C LEU A 492 17.47 4.51 -3.82
N VAL A 493 18.61 3.81 -3.90
CA VAL A 493 19.68 3.94 -2.90
C VAL A 493 20.31 5.33 -2.96
N GLN A 494 20.47 5.93 -4.14
CA GLN A 494 20.99 7.29 -4.24
C GLN A 494 20.04 8.33 -3.64
N VAL A 495 18.72 8.17 -3.80
CA VAL A 495 17.72 8.99 -3.09
C VAL A 495 17.88 8.84 -1.58
N ALA A 496 17.96 7.61 -1.07
CA ALA A 496 18.18 7.37 0.36
C ALA A 496 19.48 8.02 0.86
N LEU A 497 20.58 7.90 0.11
CA LEU A 497 21.87 8.50 0.44
C LEU A 497 21.82 10.03 0.48
N MET A 498 21.06 10.65 -0.41
CA MET A 498 20.83 12.10 -0.37
C MET A 498 20.02 12.51 0.87
N VAL A 499 19.03 11.71 1.28
CA VAL A 499 18.23 11.96 2.49
C VAL A 499 19.07 11.78 3.76
N VAL A 500 19.71 10.63 3.93
CA VAL A 500 20.44 10.30 5.17
C VAL A 500 21.64 11.19 5.42
N ASN A 501 22.23 11.80 4.38
CA ASN A 501 23.37 12.70 4.49
C ASN A 501 23.00 14.19 4.44
N SER A 502 21.72 14.53 4.28
CA SER A 502 21.21 15.91 4.25
C SER A 502 20.71 16.36 5.62
N ASP A 503 20.71 17.66 5.89
CA ASP A 503 20.03 18.22 7.06
C ASP A 503 18.53 18.46 6.84
N ARG A 504 18.06 18.41 5.59
CA ARG A 504 16.64 18.54 5.23
C ARG A 504 15.96 17.18 5.20
N TRP A 505 14.88 17.06 5.98
CA TRP A 505 14.01 15.90 5.96
C TRP A 505 13.02 15.98 4.80
N PRO A 506 12.63 14.86 4.19
CA PRO A 506 11.52 14.83 3.25
C PRO A 506 10.20 15.24 3.91
N GLU A 507 9.32 15.85 3.13
CA GLU A 507 8.05 16.40 3.59
C GLU A 507 6.90 15.96 2.70
N TRP A 508 5.67 16.00 3.23
CA TRP A 508 4.45 15.92 2.43
C TRP A 508 4.19 17.25 1.74
N LYS A 509 3.77 17.21 0.48
CA LYS A 509 3.38 18.40 -0.27
C LYS A 509 2.03 18.94 0.25
N PRO A 510 1.71 20.23 0.03
CA PRO A 510 0.42 20.79 0.44
C PRO A 510 -0.77 20.04 -0.16
N GLY A 511 -1.83 19.85 0.63
CA GLY A 511 -3.07 19.18 0.19
C GLY A 511 -3.09 17.66 0.38
N THR A 512 -1.99 17.04 0.83
CA THR A 512 -1.96 15.60 1.13
C THR A 512 -2.50 15.29 2.52
N GLU A 513 -3.37 14.29 2.62
CA GLU A 513 -4.10 13.87 3.82
C GLU A 513 -3.19 13.40 4.97
N PHE A 514 -1.95 12.99 4.67
CA PHE A 514 -0.98 12.50 5.65
C PHE A 514 -0.14 13.61 6.31
N ARG A 515 -0.19 14.83 5.77
CA ARG A 515 0.68 15.93 6.21
C ARG A 515 0.44 16.32 7.66
N ALA A 516 -0.82 16.50 8.06
CA ALA A 516 -1.17 16.88 9.43
C ALA A 516 -0.73 15.81 10.45
N ILE A 517 -0.84 14.53 10.08
CA ILE A 517 -0.39 13.40 10.91
C ILE A 517 1.12 13.47 11.12
N ARG A 518 1.88 13.77 10.06
CA ARG A 518 3.34 13.94 10.15
C ARG A 518 3.73 15.09 11.07
N GLU A 519 3.15 16.26 10.85
CA GLU A 519 3.42 17.47 11.64
C GLU A 519 3.13 17.25 13.12
N GLU A 520 2.08 16.50 13.46
CA GLU A 520 1.78 16.13 14.85
C GLU A 520 2.76 15.09 15.39
N SER A 521 3.14 14.09 14.59
CA SER A 521 4.10 13.05 15.01
C SER A 521 5.47 13.62 15.38
N LEU A 522 5.92 14.68 14.68
CA LEU A 522 7.24 15.30 14.88
C LEU A 522 7.33 16.15 16.17
N LYS A 523 6.19 16.44 16.81
CA LYS A 523 6.15 17.17 18.09
C LYS A 523 6.41 16.26 19.31
N LYS A 524 6.24 14.95 19.12
CA LYS A 524 6.52 13.91 20.11
C LYS A 524 7.97 13.48 19.99
#